data_AF-H5SRS5-F1
#
_entry.id   AF-H5SRS5-F1
#
_cell.length_a   1.000
_cell.length_b   1.000
_cell.length_c   1.000
_cell.angle_alpha   90.00
_cell.angle_beta   90.00
_cell.angle_gamma   90.00
#
_symmetry.space_group_name_H-M   'P 1'
#
loop_
_entity.id
_entity.type
_entity.pdbx_description
1 polymer ?
#
loop_
_entity_poly.entity_id
_entity_poly.type
_entity_poly.pdbx_seq_one_letter_code
_entity_poly.pdbx_strand_id
1 'polypeptide(L)'
;MKRIERSRRQKIGTVLDKEILTAAKVLAAKEHKRLAQVIEEALIEHLRRKRAQSVVARTYGALKAPLDVVQVILEEEPGVLDS
;
A
#
# COMPACT_ATOMS: atom_id res chain seq x y z
N MET A 1 -22.54 10.18 -33.87
CA MET A 1 -22.72 10.55 -32.44
C MET A 1 -21.57 9.94 -31.64
N LYS A 2 -20.61 10.76 -31.16
CA LYS A 2 -19.44 10.25 -30.40
C LYS A 2 -19.87 9.92 -28.97
N ARG A 3 -19.62 8.68 -28.54
CA ARG A 3 -19.91 8.18 -27.19
C ARG A 3 -18.99 8.92 -26.21
N ILE A 4 -19.55 9.77 -25.37
CA ILE A 4 -18.83 10.48 -24.31
C ILE A 4 -18.25 9.41 -23.37
N GLU A 5 -16.92 9.39 -23.20
CA GLU A 5 -16.27 8.58 -22.15
C GLU A 5 -16.88 8.99 -20.80
N ARG A 6 -17.80 8.17 -20.28
CA ARG A 6 -18.21 8.27 -18.89
C ARG A 6 -16.95 8.08 -18.05
N SER A 7 -16.66 9.03 -17.17
CA SER A 7 -15.54 8.98 -16.21
C SER A 7 -15.34 7.56 -15.68
N ARG A 8 -14.09 7.06 -15.60
CA ARG A 8 -13.72 5.71 -15.11
C ARG A 8 -14.16 5.38 -13.66
N ARG A 9 -15.00 6.22 -13.04
CA ARG A 9 -15.55 6.03 -11.70
C ARG A 9 -16.80 5.15 -11.76
N GLN A 10 -16.83 4.13 -10.90
CA GLN A 10 -17.98 3.25 -10.73
C GLN A 10 -18.62 3.50 -9.35
N LYS A 11 -19.95 3.59 -9.30
CA LYS A 11 -20.67 3.73 -8.03
C LYS A 11 -20.68 2.37 -7.33
N ILE A 12 -20.29 2.35 -6.06
CA ILE A 12 -20.37 1.18 -5.21
C ILE A 12 -21.36 1.44 -4.06
N GLY A 13 -22.20 0.46 -3.77
CA GLY A 13 -22.97 0.42 -2.52
C GLY A 13 -22.15 -0.32 -1.47
N THR A 14 -22.05 0.20 -0.26
CA THR A 14 -21.35 -0.45 0.85
C THR A 14 -21.97 -0.06 2.19
N VAL A 15 -21.63 -0.82 3.23
CA VAL A 15 -22.01 -0.56 4.62
C VAL A 15 -20.78 -0.06 5.36
N LEU A 16 -20.93 1.01 6.15
CA LEU A 16 -19.89 1.57 6.99
C LEU A 16 -20.42 1.74 8.41
N ASP A 17 -19.53 1.61 9.39
CA ASP A 17 -19.83 1.98 10.76
C ASP A 17 -20.27 3.45 10.86
N LYS A 18 -21.24 3.72 11.73
CA LYS A 18 -21.87 5.04 11.87
C LYS A 18 -20.87 6.10 12.32
N GLU A 19 -19.99 5.76 13.24
CA GLU A 19 -19.00 6.69 13.79
C GLU A 19 -17.95 7.03 12.73
N ILE A 20 -17.49 6.02 11.99
CA ILE A 20 -16.55 6.20 10.87
C ILE A 20 -17.16 7.10 9.79
N LEU A 21 -18.41 6.84 9.38
CA LEU A 21 -19.10 7.66 8.38
C LEU A 21 -19.27 9.11 8.87
N THR A 22 -19.54 9.31 10.15
CA THR A 22 -19.69 10.63 10.75
C THR A 22 -18.36 11.39 10.75
N ALA A 23 -17.27 10.74 11.18
CA ALA A 23 -15.94 11.33 11.15
C ALA A 23 -15.52 11.72 9.73
N ALA A 24 -15.78 10.85 8.74
CA ALA A 24 -15.48 11.13 7.34
C ALA A 24 -16.25 12.33 6.78
N LYS A 25 -17.52 12.51 7.19
CA LYS A 25 -18.33 13.68 6.82
C LYS A 25 -17.79 14.97 7.42
N VAL A 26 -17.40 14.95 8.69
CA VAL A 26 -16.78 16.11 9.37
C VAL A 26 -15.48 16.48 8.67
N LEU A 27 -14.64 15.50 8.35
CA LEU A 27 -13.39 15.72 7.63
C LEU A 27 -13.63 16.34 6.23
N ALA A 28 -14.60 15.80 5.48
CA ALA A 28 -14.97 16.32 4.18
C ALA A 28 -15.41 17.80 4.25
N ALA A 29 -16.20 18.15 5.27
CA ALA A 29 -16.62 19.53 5.50
C ALA A 29 -15.43 20.45 5.85
N LYS A 30 -14.54 20.00 6.74
CA LYS A 30 -13.35 20.75 7.16
C LYS A 30 -12.38 21.01 5.99
N GLU A 31 -12.22 20.06 5.08
CA GLU A 31 -11.30 20.15 3.95
C GLU A 31 -11.97 20.71 2.67
N HIS A 32 -13.24 21.10 2.72
CA HIS A 32 -14.02 21.51 1.55
C HIS A 32 -14.00 20.48 0.39
N LYS A 33 -13.97 19.19 0.74
CA LYS A 33 -13.94 18.07 -0.21
C LYS A 33 -15.28 17.33 -0.26
N ARG A 34 -15.52 16.58 -1.32
CA ARG A 34 -16.63 15.63 -1.38
C ARG A 34 -16.31 14.40 -0.52
N LEU A 35 -17.29 13.86 0.20
CA LEU A 35 -17.14 12.63 0.98
C LEU A 35 -16.52 11.47 0.17
N ALA A 36 -16.91 11.33 -1.09
CA ALA A 36 -16.35 10.31 -1.98
C ALA A 36 -14.83 10.46 -2.20
N GLN A 37 -14.31 11.69 -2.23
CA GLN A 37 -12.86 11.94 -2.36
C GLN A 37 -12.12 11.51 -1.10
N VAL A 38 -12.66 11.85 0.07
CA VAL A 38 -12.09 11.44 1.37
C VAL A 38 -12.01 9.90 1.47
N ILE A 39 -13.08 9.21 1.05
CA ILE A 39 -13.11 7.74 1.05
C ILE A 39 -12.12 7.16 0.01
N GLU A 40 -12.04 7.73 -1.20
CA GLU A 40 -11.06 7.33 -2.22
C GLU A 40 -9.62 7.49 -1.70
N GLU A 41 -9.28 8.64 -1.11
CA GLU A 41 -7.96 8.93 -0.54
C GLU A 41 -7.57 7.93 0.54
N ALA A 42 -8.46 7.67 1.50
CA ALA A 42 -8.23 6.70 2.58
C ALA A 42 -8.02 5.27 2.04
N LEU A 43 -8.81 4.87 1.03
CA LEU A 43 -8.68 3.55 0.42
C LEU A 43 -7.35 3.41 -0.35
N ILE A 44 -6.96 4.44 -1.11
CA ILE A 44 -5.67 4.48 -1.81
C ILE A 44 -4.53 4.33 -0.81
N GLU A 45 -4.56 5.06 0.30
CA GLU A 45 -3.55 4.98 1.33
C GLU A 45 -3.48 3.58 1.97
N HIS A 46 -4.62 2.99 2.33
CA HIS A 46 -4.69 1.65 2.89
C HIS A 46 -4.10 0.60 1.93
N LEU A 47 -4.48 0.66 0.64
CA LEU A 47 -3.98 -0.26 -0.37
C LEU A 47 -2.46 -0.10 -0.60
N ARG A 48 -1.95 1.14 -0.59
CA ARG A 48 -0.50 1.41 -0.67
C ARG A 48 0.25 0.79 0.52
N ARG A 49 -0.24 1.00 1.74
CA ARG A 49 0.34 0.43 2.97
C ARG A 49 0.35 -1.10 2.94
N LYS A 50 -0.77 -1.72 2.55
CA LYS A 50 -0.87 -3.19 2.38
C LYS A 50 0.10 -3.73 1.34
N ARG A 51 0.25 -3.05 0.20
CA ARG A 51 1.24 -3.44 -0.83
C ARG A 51 2.66 -3.34 -0.28
N ALA A 52 3.01 -2.25 0.40
CA ALA A 52 4.34 -2.08 1.00
C ALA A 52 4.65 -3.21 2.00
N GLN A 53 3.72 -3.54 2.89
CA GLN A 53 3.87 -4.67 3.82
C GLN A 53 4.07 -6.01 3.10
N SER A 54 3.33 -6.25 2.01
CA SER A 54 3.51 -7.47 1.21
C SER A 54 4.87 -7.54 0.52
N VAL A 55 5.42 -6.40 0.10
CA VAL A 55 6.77 -6.32 -0.49
C VAL A 55 7.80 -6.60 0.59
N VAL A 56 7.70 -5.95 1.74
CA VAL A 56 8.62 -6.18 2.88
C VAL A 56 8.60 -7.65 3.31
N ALA A 57 7.42 -8.26 3.45
CA ALA A 57 7.29 -9.68 3.78
C ALA A 57 7.89 -10.59 2.69
N ARG A 58 7.78 -10.22 1.41
CA ARG A 58 8.40 -10.96 0.29
C ARG A 58 9.92 -10.78 0.22
N THR A 59 10.45 -9.67 0.73
CA THR A 59 11.89 -9.37 0.71
C THR A 59 12.58 -9.70 2.02
N TYR A 60 11.84 -10.11 3.06
CA TYR A 60 12.40 -10.50 4.35
C TYR A 60 13.23 -11.78 4.19
N GLY A 61 14.55 -11.69 4.39
CA GLY A 61 15.50 -12.78 4.13
C GLY A 61 15.99 -12.89 2.68
N ALA A 62 15.48 -12.07 1.75
CA ALA A 62 15.95 -12.04 0.37
C ALA A 62 16.81 -10.79 0.14
N LEU A 63 18.12 -10.94 0.34
CA LEU A 63 19.09 -9.91 -0.04
C LEU A 63 19.24 -9.96 -1.57
N LYS A 64 18.73 -8.95 -2.27
CA LYS A 64 19.01 -8.78 -3.70
C LYS A 64 20.43 -8.23 -3.88
N ALA A 65 21.41 -9.07 -3.60
CA ALA A 65 22.79 -8.84 -4.01
C ALA A 65 23.04 -9.56 -5.34
N PRO A 66 23.84 -8.96 -6.24
CA PRO A 66 24.33 -9.70 -7.39
C PRO A 66 25.21 -10.87 -6.90
N LEU A 67 25.16 -11.98 -7.64
CA LEU A 67 25.70 -13.29 -7.23
C LEU A 67 27.20 -13.25 -6.91
N ASP A 68 27.93 -12.39 -7.62
CA ASP A 68 29.35 -12.10 -7.41
C ASP A 68 29.63 -11.56 -6.00
N VAL A 69 28.82 -10.62 -5.51
CA VAL A 69 28.95 -10.05 -4.17
C VAL A 69 28.61 -11.08 -3.10
N VAL A 70 27.61 -11.93 -3.32
CA VAL A 70 27.25 -13.01 -2.38
C VAL A 70 28.35 -14.06 -2.32
N GLN A 71 28.97 -14.41 -3.45
CA GLN A 71 30.07 -15.35 -3.49
C GLN A 71 31.30 -14.86 -2.73
N VAL A 72 31.69 -13.60 -2.94
CA VAL A 72 32.81 -12.99 -2.19
C VAL A 72 32.55 -13.03 -0.68
N ILE A 73 31.33 -12.69 -0.24
CA ILE A 73 30.97 -12.72 1.19
C ILE A 73 30.97 -14.15 1.77
N LEU A 74 30.56 -15.16 0.99
CA LEU A 74 30.57 -16.57 1.42
C LEU A 74 31.96 -17.19 1.41
N GLU A 75 32.85 -16.72 0.54
CA GLU A 75 34.20 -17.22 0.36
C GLU A 75 35.20 -16.55 1.33
N GLU A 76 34.90 -15.36 1.86
CA GLU A 76 35.88 -14.58 2.62
C GLU A 76 36.09 -14.95 4.10
N GLU A 77 35.25 -15.70 4.82
CA GLU A 77 35.67 -16.26 6.14
C GLU A 77 34.98 -17.58 6.56
N PRO A 78 35.72 -18.59 7.04
CA PRO A 78 35.16 -19.67 7.85
C PRO A 78 34.69 -19.07 9.18
N GLY A 79 33.38 -19.06 9.41
CA GLY A 79 32.82 -18.63 10.68
C GLY A 79 33.45 -19.38 11.84
N VAL A 80 34.07 -18.65 12.76
CA VAL A 80 34.54 -19.17 14.05
C VAL A 80 33.30 -19.51 14.88
N LEU A 81 32.80 -20.72 14.74
CA LEU A 81 31.95 -21.40 15.71
C LEU A 81 32.50 -22.81 15.95
N ASP A 82 33.78 -22.89 16.31
CA ASP A 82 34.30 -24.04 17.01
C ASP A 82 34.39 -23.69 18.51
N SER A 83 33.58 -24.45 19.26
CA SER A 83 33.41 -24.59 20.71
C SER A 83 34.60 -24.25 21.61
#